data_AF-A0A4Y2S095-F1
#
_entry.id   AF-A0A4Y2S095-F1
#
_cell.length_a   1.000
_cell.length_b   1.000
_cell.length_c   1.000
_cell.angle_alpha   90.00
_cell.angle_beta   90.00
_cell.angle_gamma   90.00
#
_symmetry.space_group_name_H-M   'P 1'
#
loop_
_entity.id
_entity.type
_entity.pdbx_description
1 polymer ?
#
loop_
_entity_poly.entity_id
_entity_poly.type
_entity_poly.pdbx_seq_one_letter_code
_entity_poly.pdbx_strand_id
1 'polypeptide(L)'
;MSYGQKKPGLFSGQRTDTTSKRNNFPTFFVIQRISNCNEAFHGVSPFLVEKAITSSEGDAQSTKKLRSGDLLVEVESPKQAKEISKLKSLSTIPVTVKPHATLNSSKGVISCGELLNESEERITEGLKSQGVTHVRRITIRRDGQLLNTKHLILTFDSNKLPEHIKAGYMRLSVRTYIPNPL
;
A
#
# COMPACT_ATOMS: atom_id res chain seq x y z
N MET A 1 47.89 -3.60 -37.02
CA MET A 1 46.43 -3.81 -37.21
C MET A 1 46.11 -5.21 -36.71
N SER A 2 45.48 -5.35 -35.55
CA SER A 2 45.08 -6.64 -34.97
C SER A 2 43.60 -6.55 -34.64
N TYR A 3 42.78 -7.32 -35.36
CA TYR A 3 41.33 -7.38 -35.16
C TYR A 3 41.03 -8.36 -34.02
N GLY A 4 40.68 -7.82 -32.85
CA GLY A 4 40.11 -8.62 -31.76
C GLY A 4 38.66 -9.00 -32.07
N GLN A 5 38.39 -10.29 -32.23
CA GLN A 5 37.02 -10.80 -32.34
C GLN A 5 36.27 -10.60 -31.01
N LYS A 6 35.16 -9.83 -31.04
CA LYS A 6 34.20 -9.77 -29.94
C LYS A 6 33.30 -11.00 -29.98
N LYS A 7 33.30 -11.80 -28.92
CA LYS A 7 32.30 -12.84 -28.67
C LYS A 7 30.91 -12.18 -28.51
N PRO A 8 29.84 -12.70 -29.13
CA PRO A 8 28.49 -12.23 -28.82
C PRO A 8 28.13 -12.69 -27.41
N GLY A 9 27.94 -11.72 -26.51
CA GLY A 9 27.44 -11.97 -25.16
C GLY A 9 26.05 -12.59 -25.22
N LEU A 10 25.92 -13.74 -24.58
CA LEU A 10 24.67 -14.49 -24.46
C LEU A 10 23.62 -13.59 -23.78
N PHE A 11 22.55 -13.25 -24.51
CA PHE A 11 21.37 -12.62 -23.94
C PHE A 11 20.72 -13.62 -22.97
N SER A 12 21.13 -13.55 -21.71
CA SER A 12 20.48 -14.24 -20.61
C SER A 12 19.12 -13.59 -20.38
N GLY A 13 18.12 -14.09 -21.10
CA GLY A 13 16.72 -13.82 -20.81
C GLY A 13 16.37 -14.44 -19.46
N GLN A 14 16.64 -13.72 -18.37
CA GLN A 14 16.01 -14.03 -17.10
C GLN A 14 14.50 -13.77 -17.25
N ARG A 15 13.75 -14.84 -17.49
CA ARG A 15 12.32 -14.88 -17.20
C ARG A 15 12.17 -14.62 -15.71
N THR A 16 11.76 -13.41 -15.35
CA THR A 16 11.18 -13.17 -14.03
C THR A 16 9.74 -13.66 -14.08
N ASP A 17 9.55 -14.97 -14.00
CA ASP A 17 8.27 -15.59 -13.66
C ASP A 17 7.97 -15.25 -12.19
N THR A 18 7.41 -14.07 -11.93
CA THR A 18 6.67 -13.79 -10.70
C THR A 18 5.54 -12.80 -10.96
N THR A 19 4.58 -13.16 -11.82
CA THR A 19 3.18 -12.90 -11.46
C THR A 19 2.83 -13.82 -10.28
N SER A 20 3.50 -13.61 -9.15
CA SER A 20 2.98 -14.10 -7.88
C SER A 20 1.62 -13.43 -7.76
N LYS A 21 0.56 -14.23 -7.68
CA LYS A 21 -0.75 -13.71 -7.28
C LYS A 21 -0.52 -13.05 -5.93
N ARG A 22 -0.35 -11.73 -5.90
CA ARG A 22 -0.28 -10.99 -4.65
C ARG A 22 -1.64 -11.21 -4.01
N ASN A 23 -1.68 -12.02 -2.96
CA ASN A 23 -2.82 -12.07 -2.07
C ASN A 23 -2.80 -10.75 -1.31
N ASN A 24 -3.27 -9.68 -1.93
CA ASN A 24 -3.35 -8.38 -1.30
C ASN A 24 -4.60 -8.41 -0.42
N PHE A 25 -4.40 -8.39 0.89
CA PHE A 25 -5.45 -8.25 1.89
C PHE A 25 -5.12 -7.03 2.75
N PRO A 26 -6.13 -6.31 3.26
CA PRO A 26 -5.86 -5.24 4.22
C PRO A 26 -5.17 -5.83 5.46
N THR A 27 -4.08 -5.20 5.87
CA THR A 27 -3.24 -5.59 7.01
C THR A 27 -3.56 -4.76 8.24
N PHE A 28 -3.97 -3.51 8.04
CA PHE A 28 -4.30 -2.59 9.12
C PHE A 28 -5.81 -2.37 9.21
N PHE A 29 -6.38 -2.56 10.39
CA PHE A 29 -7.79 -2.35 10.66
C PHE A 29 -7.98 -1.39 11.83
N VAL A 30 -9.02 -0.58 11.75
CA VAL A 30 -9.48 0.28 12.84
C VAL A 30 -10.73 -0.33 13.45
N ILE A 31 -10.68 -0.60 14.75
CA ILE A 31 -11.82 -1.01 15.55
C ILE A 31 -12.34 0.24 16.28
N GLN A 32 -13.57 0.61 15.95
CA GLN A 32 -14.28 1.72 16.56
C GLN A 32 -15.40 1.18 17.43
N ARG A 33 -15.57 1.75 18.62
CA ARG A 33 -16.66 1.38 19.51
C ARG A 33 -17.97 1.96 18.99
N ILE A 34 -19.02 1.14 18.95
CA ILE A 34 -20.38 1.63 18.71
C ILE A 34 -20.91 2.14 20.06
N SER A 35 -21.15 3.45 20.16
CA SER A 35 -21.73 4.03 21.36
C SER A 35 -22.62 5.22 21.01
N ASN A 36 -23.63 5.48 21.85
CA ASN A 36 -24.54 6.61 21.68
C ASN A 36 -23.96 7.92 22.24
N CYS A 37 -22.80 7.85 22.90
CA CYS A 37 -22.16 8.92 23.66
C CYS A 37 -20.73 9.22 23.19
N ASN A 38 -20.31 8.75 22.01
CA ASN A 38 -18.93 8.86 21.50
C ASN A 38 -17.86 8.32 22.47
N GLU A 39 -18.22 7.34 23.28
CA GLU A 39 -17.27 6.62 24.11
C GLU A 39 -16.29 5.82 23.25
N ALA A 40 -15.00 5.96 23.55
CA ALA A 40 -13.89 5.23 22.93
C ALA A 40 -13.29 4.19 23.92
N PHE A 41 -12.14 3.59 23.56
CA PHE A 41 -11.44 2.63 24.43
C PHE A 41 -10.56 3.29 25.50
N HIS A 42 -10.73 4.59 25.79
CA HIS A 42 -9.90 5.30 26.76
C HIS A 42 -10.00 4.74 28.19
N GLY A 43 -11.18 4.25 28.59
CA GLY A 43 -11.41 3.64 29.91
C GLY A 43 -11.43 2.11 29.90
N VAL A 44 -11.17 1.46 28.76
CA VAL A 44 -11.19 0.00 28.66
C VAL A 44 -9.81 -0.54 29.01
N SER A 45 -9.77 -1.58 29.85
CA SER A 45 -8.53 -2.23 30.25
C SER A 45 -7.77 -2.78 29.03
N PRO A 46 -6.46 -2.48 28.86
CA PRO A 46 -5.67 -3.01 27.75
C PRO A 46 -5.60 -4.53 27.76
N PHE A 47 -5.58 -5.17 28.93
CA PHE A 47 -5.60 -6.64 29.05
C PHE A 47 -6.92 -7.26 28.56
N LEU A 48 -8.04 -6.55 28.75
CA LEU A 48 -9.34 -7.00 28.23
C LEU A 48 -9.38 -6.90 26.71
N VAL A 49 -8.84 -5.80 26.16
CA VAL A 49 -8.73 -5.58 24.71
C VAL A 49 -7.87 -6.67 24.08
N GLU A 50 -6.67 -6.91 24.62
CA GLU A 50 -5.75 -7.94 24.12
C GLU A 50 -6.41 -9.32 24.14
N LYS A 51 -6.96 -9.73 25.30
CA LYS A 51 -7.64 -11.03 25.43
C LYS A 51 -8.80 -11.18 24.44
N ALA A 52 -9.59 -10.12 24.23
CA ALA A 52 -10.73 -10.16 23.32
C ALA A 52 -10.28 -10.31 21.86
N ILE A 53 -9.23 -9.58 21.45
CA ILE A 53 -8.67 -9.67 20.10
C ILE A 53 -8.03 -11.04 19.86
N THR A 54 -7.21 -11.52 20.80
CA THR A 54 -6.59 -12.86 20.71
C THR A 54 -7.65 -13.96 20.62
N SER A 55 -8.78 -13.80 21.31
CA SER A 55 -9.89 -14.77 21.25
C SER A 55 -10.63 -14.77 19.92
N SER A 56 -10.72 -13.62 19.23
CA SER A 56 -11.41 -13.53 17.93
C SER A 56 -10.54 -13.95 16.74
N GLU A 57 -9.25 -13.62 16.80
CA GLU A 57 -8.34 -13.62 15.64
C GLU A 57 -7.20 -14.62 15.76
N GLY A 58 -6.97 -15.15 16.97
CA GLY A 58 -5.65 -15.63 17.36
C GLY A 58 -4.70 -14.45 17.64
N ASP A 59 -3.41 -14.74 17.76
CA ASP A 59 -2.42 -13.72 18.12
C ASP A 59 -2.29 -12.69 16.99
N ALA A 60 -2.70 -11.44 17.26
CA ALA A 60 -2.59 -10.33 16.31
C ALA A 60 -1.14 -9.81 16.31
N GLN A 61 -0.66 -9.36 15.16
CA GLN A 61 0.73 -8.87 15.05
C GLN A 61 0.98 -7.69 15.98
N SER A 62 0.01 -6.78 16.05
CA SER A 62 0.08 -5.62 16.92
C SER A 62 -1.32 -5.06 17.18
N THR A 63 -1.56 -4.62 18.41
CA THR A 63 -2.72 -3.79 18.77
C THR A 63 -2.23 -2.50 19.40
N LYS A 64 -2.68 -1.35 18.87
CA LYS A 64 -2.30 -0.02 19.36
C LYS A 64 -3.53 0.84 19.54
N LYS A 65 -3.57 1.62 20.62
CA LYS A 65 -4.60 2.64 20.81
C LYS A 65 -4.21 3.92 20.06
N LEU A 66 -5.12 4.44 19.24
CA LEU A 66 -4.93 5.70 18.51
C LEU A 66 -5.22 6.91 19.42
N ARG A 67 -4.80 8.10 18.99
CA ARG A 67 -5.13 9.36 19.69
C ARG A 67 -6.64 9.61 19.75
N SER A 68 -7.42 9.09 18.79
CA SER A 68 -8.89 9.14 18.83
C SER A 68 -9.50 8.27 19.94
N GLY A 69 -8.70 7.36 20.54
CA GLY A 69 -9.19 6.34 21.46
C GLY A 69 -9.68 5.07 20.78
N ASP A 70 -9.67 4.99 19.45
CA ASP A 70 -9.91 3.77 18.67
C ASP A 70 -8.73 2.80 18.77
N LEU A 71 -8.93 1.55 18.34
CA LEU A 71 -7.86 0.55 18.27
C LEU A 71 -7.42 0.35 16.82
N LEU A 72 -6.12 0.37 16.60
CA LEU A 72 -5.45 -0.06 15.37
C LEU A 72 -4.93 -1.48 15.58
N VAL A 73 -5.36 -2.41 14.72
CA VAL A 73 -4.90 -3.80 14.72
C VAL A 73 -4.17 -4.10 13.42
N GLU A 74 -3.01 -4.72 13.55
CA GLU A 74 -2.21 -5.26 12.46
C GLU A 74 -2.33 -6.79 12.43
N VAL A 75 -2.65 -7.35 11.26
CA VAL A 75 -2.83 -8.80 11.06
C VAL A 75 -1.77 -9.34 10.10
N GLU A 76 -1.33 -10.59 10.33
CA GLU A 76 -0.27 -11.21 9.52
C GLU A 76 -0.82 -12.07 8.38
N SER A 77 -2.05 -12.56 8.51
CA SER A 77 -2.61 -13.55 7.60
C SER A 77 -3.93 -13.10 6.94
N PRO A 78 -4.20 -13.53 5.70
CA PRO A 78 -5.50 -13.29 5.06
C PRO A 78 -6.67 -13.94 5.82
N LYS A 79 -6.39 -14.98 6.63
CA LYS A 79 -7.42 -15.63 7.46
C LYS A 79 -7.83 -14.70 8.59
N GLN A 80 -6.87 -14.15 9.33
CA GLN A 80 -7.11 -13.13 10.36
C GLN A 80 -7.84 -11.92 9.80
N ALA A 81 -7.36 -11.37 8.67
CA ALA A 81 -8.03 -10.23 8.02
C ALA A 81 -9.53 -10.48 7.73
N LYS A 82 -9.92 -11.71 7.41
CA LYS A 82 -11.31 -12.09 7.20
C LYS A 82 -12.09 -12.24 8.50
N GLU A 83 -11.47 -12.74 9.56
CA GLU A 83 -12.13 -12.87 10.88
C GLU A 83 -12.32 -11.49 11.53
N ILE A 84 -11.34 -10.60 11.46
CA ILE A 84 -11.40 -9.28 12.10
C ILE A 84 -12.47 -8.42 11.46
N SER A 85 -12.62 -8.54 10.14
CA SER A 85 -13.61 -7.82 9.37
C SER A 85 -15.04 -8.23 9.76
N LYS A 86 -15.23 -9.41 10.34
CA LYS A 86 -16.54 -9.91 10.81
C LYS A 86 -16.78 -9.59 12.28
N LEU A 87 -15.78 -9.11 13.01
CA LEU A 87 -15.89 -8.82 14.44
C LEU A 87 -16.93 -7.73 14.69
N LYS A 88 -17.96 -8.07 15.48
CA LYS A 88 -19.06 -7.14 15.84
C LYS A 88 -19.01 -6.69 17.29
N SER A 89 -18.25 -7.40 18.12
CA SER A 89 -18.13 -7.09 19.54
C SER A 89 -16.77 -7.52 20.08
N LEU A 90 -16.16 -6.68 20.92
CA LEU A 90 -15.02 -7.03 21.75
C LEU A 90 -15.53 -7.31 23.16
N SER A 91 -15.57 -8.59 23.55
CA SER A 91 -16.25 -9.02 24.78
C SER A 91 -17.72 -8.56 24.77
N THR A 92 -18.14 -7.71 25.70
CA THR A 92 -19.50 -7.13 25.78
C THR A 92 -19.65 -5.81 25.02
N ILE A 93 -18.56 -5.26 24.46
CA ILE A 93 -18.55 -3.95 23.84
C ILE A 93 -18.85 -4.09 22.34
N PRO A 94 -19.93 -3.50 21.80
CA PRO A 94 -20.21 -3.53 20.37
C PRO A 94 -19.21 -2.65 19.61
N VAL A 95 -18.73 -3.14 18.47
CA VAL A 95 -17.70 -2.48 17.65
C VAL A 95 -18.00 -2.56 16.16
N THR A 96 -17.45 -1.61 15.41
CA THR A 96 -17.30 -1.71 13.95
C THR A 96 -15.84 -1.80 13.59
N VAL A 97 -15.51 -2.69 12.65
CA VAL A 97 -14.16 -2.84 12.11
C VAL A 97 -14.13 -2.37 10.67
N LYS A 98 -13.14 -1.56 10.32
CA LYS A 98 -12.91 -1.08 8.95
C LYS A 98 -11.43 -1.15 8.60
N PRO A 99 -11.05 -1.47 7.35
CA PRO A 99 -9.69 -1.28 6.88
C PRO A 99 -9.22 0.15 7.13
N HIS A 100 -8.00 0.32 7.62
CA HIS A 100 -7.42 1.64 7.79
C HIS A 100 -7.20 2.32 6.43
N ALA A 101 -7.67 3.55 6.28
CA ALA A 101 -7.74 4.23 4.98
C ALA A 101 -6.37 4.45 4.31
N THR A 102 -5.34 4.82 5.08
CA THR A 102 -4.01 5.17 4.52
C THR A 102 -2.94 4.11 4.73
N LEU A 103 -2.88 3.46 5.90
CA LEU A 103 -1.85 2.47 6.23
C LEU A 103 -1.87 1.22 5.34
N ASN A 104 -3.01 0.91 4.70
CA ASN A 104 -3.10 -0.16 3.70
C ASN A 104 -2.65 0.26 2.30
N SER A 105 -2.11 1.46 2.14
CA SER A 105 -1.61 1.97 0.88
C SER A 105 -0.17 2.45 1.03
N SER A 106 0.58 2.39 -0.06
CA SER A 106 1.93 2.94 -0.13
C SER A 106 2.07 3.81 -1.36
N LYS A 107 2.96 4.81 -1.30
CA LYS A 107 3.21 5.72 -2.41
C LYS A 107 4.65 5.60 -2.88
N GLY A 108 4.81 5.44 -4.19
CA GLY A 108 6.09 5.36 -4.85
C GLY A 108 6.25 6.40 -5.93
N VAL A 109 7.49 6.70 -6.31
CA VAL A 109 7.83 7.56 -7.44
C VAL A 109 8.58 6.74 -8.46
N ILE A 110 8.13 6.80 -9.71
CA ILE A 110 8.86 6.30 -10.87
C ILE A 110 9.33 7.47 -11.73
N SER A 111 10.39 7.26 -12.49
CA SER A 111 10.92 8.25 -13.44
C SER A 111 11.06 7.59 -14.81
N CYS A 112 10.27 8.03 -15.79
CA CYS A 112 10.26 7.42 -17.12
C CYS A 112 9.88 8.47 -18.18
N GLY A 113 10.77 8.70 -19.14
CA GLY A 113 10.57 9.73 -20.16
C GLY A 113 9.57 9.31 -21.23
N GLU A 114 9.47 8.01 -21.49
CA GLU A 114 8.56 7.39 -22.44
C GLU A 114 7.10 7.58 -22.02
N LEU A 115 6.85 7.69 -20.70
CA LEU A 115 5.53 7.98 -20.15
C LEU A 115 5.24 9.49 -20.04
N LEU A 116 6.07 10.39 -20.59
CA LEU A 116 5.89 11.85 -20.41
C LEU A 116 4.56 12.35 -20.99
N ASN A 117 4.15 11.80 -22.14
CA ASN A 117 2.96 12.22 -22.89
C ASN A 117 1.76 11.30 -22.69
N GLU A 118 1.93 10.22 -21.93
CA GLU A 118 0.84 9.29 -21.59
C GLU A 118 -0.08 9.91 -20.52
N SER A 119 -1.38 9.70 -20.65
CA SER A 119 -2.35 10.20 -19.66
C SER A 119 -2.26 9.40 -18.35
N GLU A 120 -2.61 10.04 -17.22
CA GLU A 120 -2.57 9.36 -15.92
C GLU A 120 -3.53 8.18 -15.86
N GLU A 121 -4.67 8.27 -16.56
CA GLU A 121 -5.67 7.22 -16.67
C GLU A 121 -5.11 5.99 -17.41
N ARG A 122 -4.47 6.21 -18.57
CA ARG A 122 -3.83 5.14 -19.35
C ARG A 122 -2.75 4.41 -18.57
N ILE A 123 -1.93 5.16 -17.84
CA ILE A 123 -0.87 4.59 -16.99
C ILE A 123 -1.49 3.81 -15.83
N THR A 124 -2.53 4.35 -15.19
CA THR A 124 -3.26 3.67 -14.11
C THR A 124 -3.84 2.35 -14.59
N GLU A 125 -4.50 2.34 -15.75
CA GLU A 125 -5.05 1.11 -16.36
C GLU A 125 -3.94 0.09 -16.66
N GLY A 126 -2.84 0.51 -17.28
CA GLY A 126 -1.72 -0.37 -17.62
C GLY A 126 -0.99 -0.95 -16.41
N LEU A 127 -1.05 -0.29 -15.25
CA LEU A 127 -0.42 -0.72 -14.01
C LEU A 127 -1.40 -1.31 -12.98
N LYS A 128 -2.71 -1.34 -13.28
CA LYS A 128 -3.76 -1.81 -12.36
C LYS A 128 -3.53 -3.24 -11.88
N SER A 129 -3.05 -4.13 -12.76
CA SER A 129 -2.73 -5.52 -12.42
C SER A 129 -1.59 -5.68 -11.42
N GLN A 130 -0.81 -4.63 -11.19
CA GLN A 130 0.30 -4.58 -10.24
C GLN A 130 -0.05 -3.85 -8.94
N GLY A 131 -1.35 -3.57 -8.72
CA GLY A 131 -1.87 -2.93 -7.50
C GLY A 131 -1.84 -1.40 -7.51
N VAL A 132 -1.55 -0.77 -8.65
CA VAL A 132 -1.63 0.70 -8.75
C VAL A 132 -3.11 1.12 -8.79
N THR A 133 -3.50 1.96 -7.85
CA THR A 133 -4.87 2.48 -7.71
C THR A 133 -5.01 3.92 -8.20
N HIS A 134 -3.92 4.69 -8.13
CA HIS A 134 -3.91 6.07 -8.57
C HIS A 134 -2.53 6.48 -9.06
N VAL A 135 -2.49 7.25 -10.14
CA VAL A 135 -1.27 7.85 -10.70
C VAL A 135 -1.46 9.37 -10.65
N ARG A 136 -0.40 10.08 -10.27
CA ARG A 136 -0.34 11.55 -10.31
C ARG A 136 0.99 11.98 -10.89
N ARG A 137 0.96 12.86 -11.90
CA ARG A 137 2.15 13.44 -12.51
C ARG A 137 2.67 14.60 -11.69
N ILE A 138 3.99 14.62 -11.50
CA ILE A 138 4.66 15.76 -10.91
C ILE A 138 4.81 16.80 -12.03
N THR A 139 4.26 18.00 -11.80
CA THR A 139 4.43 19.16 -12.67
C THR A 139 5.35 20.17 -12.00
N ILE A 140 6.03 20.97 -12.81
CA ILE A 140 6.85 22.09 -12.37
C ILE A 140 6.31 23.39 -12.97
N ARG A 141 6.46 24.51 -12.26
CA ARG A 141 6.19 25.82 -12.83
C ARG A 141 7.47 26.41 -13.39
N ARG A 142 7.46 26.82 -14.65
CA ARG A 142 8.52 27.63 -15.28
C ARG A 142 7.86 28.74 -16.08
N ASP A 143 8.30 29.98 -15.87
CA ASP A 143 7.81 31.16 -16.58
C ASP A 143 6.27 31.29 -16.57
N GLY A 144 5.65 30.98 -15.42
CA GLY A 144 4.19 31.02 -15.23
C GLY A 144 3.42 29.83 -15.83
N GLN A 145 4.07 28.93 -16.56
CA GLN A 145 3.45 27.75 -17.16
C GLN A 145 3.69 26.48 -16.34
N LEU A 146 2.68 25.62 -16.24
CA LEU A 146 2.79 24.28 -15.66
C LEU A 146 3.32 23.30 -16.71
N LEU A 147 4.48 22.72 -16.45
CA LEU A 147 5.14 21.76 -17.33
C LEU A 147 5.12 20.37 -16.70
N ASN A 148 4.76 19.38 -17.50
CA ASN A 148 4.83 17.98 -17.14
C ASN A 148 6.28 17.53 -16.97
N THR A 149 6.53 16.69 -15.96
CA THR A 149 7.81 16.00 -15.80
C THR A 149 7.67 14.51 -16.09
N LYS A 150 8.82 13.84 -16.21
CA LYS A 150 8.93 12.38 -16.32
C LYS A 150 8.61 11.63 -15.03
N HIS A 151 8.35 12.35 -13.93
CA HIS A 151 8.16 11.77 -12.61
C HIS A 151 6.67 11.56 -12.32
N LEU A 152 6.32 10.35 -11.90
CA LEU A 152 4.95 9.97 -11.56
C LEU A 152 4.93 9.43 -10.13
N ILE A 153 3.97 9.89 -9.35
CA ILE A 153 3.63 9.33 -8.05
C ILE A 153 2.58 8.24 -8.29
N LEU A 154 2.89 7.03 -7.86
CA LEU A 154 2.00 5.88 -7.90
C LEU A 154 1.49 5.62 -6.49
N THR A 155 0.19 5.42 -6.35
CA THR A 155 -0.43 4.91 -5.12
C THR A 155 -0.74 3.43 -5.32
N PHE A 156 -0.21 2.59 -4.45
CA PHE A 156 -0.44 1.16 -4.42
C PHE A 156 -1.49 0.80 -3.37
N ASP A 157 -2.29 -0.23 -3.63
CA ASP A 157 -3.26 -0.81 -2.71
C ASP A 157 -2.63 -1.70 -1.61
N SER A 158 -1.30 -1.68 -1.47
CA SER A 158 -0.56 -2.47 -0.49
C SER A 158 0.22 -1.57 0.47
N ASN A 159 0.33 -2.01 1.73
CA ASN A 159 1.14 -1.34 2.76
C ASN A 159 2.65 -1.41 2.46
N LYS A 160 3.09 -2.36 1.64
CA LYS A 160 4.50 -2.54 1.25
C LYS A 160 4.73 -2.00 -0.14
N LEU A 161 5.71 -1.11 -0.26
CA LEU A 161 6.10 -0.52 -1.54
C LEU A 161 6.90 -1.54 -2.36
N PRO A 162 6.48 -1.89 -3.60
CA PRO A 162 7.29 -2.73 -4.46
C PRO A 162 8.57 -1.99 -4.89
N GLU A 163 9.70 -2.70 -5.00
CA GLU A 163 10.96 -2.10 -5.50
C GLU A 163 10.92 -1.80 -7.00
N HIS A 164 10.14 -2.58 -7.75
CA HIS A 164 10.04 -2.49 -9.19
C HIS A 164 8.61 -2.70 -9.69
N ILE A 165 8.30 -2.10 -10.83
CA ILE A 165 7.09 -2.38 -11.61
C ILE A 165 7.44 -2.60 -13.08
N LYS A 166 6.52 -3.19 -13.83
CA LYS A 166 6.60 -3.37 -15.26
C LYS A 166 5.62 -2.44 -15.97
N ALA A 167 6.11 -1.42 -16.66
CA ALA A 167 5.29 -0.53 -17.49
C ALA A 167 5.47 -0.92 -18.97
N GLY A 168 4.48 -1.60 -19.55
CA GLY A 168 4.61 -2.18 -20.89
C GLY A 168 5.77 -3.19 -20.95
N TYR A 169 6.79 -2.89 -21.75
CA TYR A 169 8.01 -3.69 -21.87
C TYR A 169 9.13 -3.26 -20.90
N MET A 170 8.96 -2.15 -20.17
CA MET A 170 10.00 -1.57 -19.32
C MET A 170 9.88 -2.07 -17.87
N ARG A 171 11.02 -2.35 -17.24
CA ARG A 171 11.12 -2.55 -15.78
C ARG A 171 11.59 -1.24 -15.13
N LEU A 172 10.74 -0.61 -14.33
CA LEU A 172 11.02 0.67 -13.68
C LEU A 172 11.28 0.45 -12.19
N SER A 173 12.28 1.15 -11.64
CA SER A 173 12.49 1.21 -10.19
C SER A 173 11.49 2.17 -9.55
N VAL A 174 10.96 1.77 -8.41
CA VAL A 174 10.04 2.57 -7.60
C VAL A 174 10.81 3.07 -6.39
N ARG A 175 10.79 4.39 -6.16
CA ARG A 175 11.39 5.02 -4.98
C ARG A 175 10.31 5.41 -4.00
N THR A 176 10.59 5.42 -2.70
CA THR A 176 9.65 5.92 -1.70
C THR A 176 9.27 7.37 -1.99
N TYR A 177 7.96 7.66 -2.00
CA TYR A 177 7.48 9.03 -2.10
C TYR A 177 7.68 9.76 -0.77
N ILE A 178 8.37 10.90 -0.81
CA ILE A 178 8.50 11.82 0.32
C ILE A 178 7.63 13.04 0.01
N PRO A 179 6.59 13.32 0.80
CA PRO A 179 5.75 14.49 0.59
C PRO A 179 6.55 15.77 0.83
N ASN A 180 6.15 16.84 0.14
CA ASN A 180 6.71 18.16 0.43
C ASN A 180 6.40 18.53 1.89
N PRO A 181 7.36 19.16 2.59
CA PRO A 181 7.10 19.70 3.92
C PRO A 181 5.94 20.69 3.89
N LEU A 182 5.19 20.74 4.99
CA LEU A 182 4.09 21.67 5.21
C LEU A 182 4.60 23.04 5.64
#